data_AF-A0A9J6G4S6-F1
#
_entry.id   AF-A0A9J6G4S6-F1
#
_cell.length_a   1.000
_cell.length_b   1.000
_cell.length_c   1.000
_cell.angle_alpha   90.00
_cell.angle_beta   90.00
_cell.angle_gamma   90.00
#
_symmetry.space_group_name_H-M   'P 1'
#
loop_
_entity.id
_entity.type
_entity.pdbx_description
1 polymer ?
#
loop_
_entity_poly.entity_id
_entity_poly.type
_entity_poly.pdbx_seq_one_letter_code
_entity_poly.pdbx_strand_id
1 'polypeptide(L)' 'MNERASNTAGQLHGRLALVTGGGSGIGCEVCLILAQRGARVLVADIDLEAAKVTAASLGR' A
#
# COMPACT_ATOMS: atom_id res chain seq x y z
N MET A 1 22.12 16.40 22.93
CA MET A 1 21.80 14.94 22.99
C MET A 1 20.93 14.64 21.77
N ASN A 2 21.38 13.69 20.95
CA ASN A 2 21.07 13.48 19.53
C ASN A 2 19.64 13.77 19.03
N GLU A 3 19.54 14.79 18.18
CA GLU A 3 18.54 14.89 17.11
C GLU A 3 18.99 14.03 15.93
N ARG A 4 18.78 12.71 16.01
CA ARG A 4 18.78 11.90 14.79
C ARG A 4 17.40 12.08 14.16
N ALA A 5 17.27 13.04 13.25
CA ALA A 5 16.27 12.95 12.20
C ALA A 5 16.50 11.61 11.51
N SER A 6 15.77 10.56 11.90
CA SER A 6 15.85 9.28 11.22
C SER A 6 15.43 9.56 9.79
N ASN A 7 16.34 9.37 8.86
CA ASN A 7 16.08 9.51 7.44
C ASN A 7 14.94 8.54 7.06
N THR A 8 13.69 9.01 7.12
CA THR A 8 12.48 8.19 6.98
C THR A 8 11.99 8.24 5.54
N ALA A 9 12.91 8.26 4.59
CA ALA A 9 12.61 8.10 3.17
C ALA A 9 12.22 6.63 2.92
N GLY A 10 11.01 6.24 3.31
CA GLY A 10 10.51 4.87 3.10
C GLY A 10 9.37 4.41 4.01
N GLN A 11 9.11 5.05 5.15
CA GLN A 11 7.95 4.71 5.99
C GLN A 11 6.74 5.54 5.56
N LEU A 12 5.59 4.88 5.39
CA LEU A 12 4.34 5.47 4.90
C LEU A 12 3.22 5.47 5.95
N HIS A 13 3.57 5.25 7.22
CA HIS A 13 2.64 5.31 8.35
C HIS A 13 1.77 6.58 8.31
N GLY A 14 0.45 6.39 8.39
CA GLY A 14 -0.55 7.47 8.38
C GLY A 14 -0.87 8.04 6.99
N ARG A 15 -0.17 7.60 5.93
CA ARG A 15 -0.48 8.00 4.55
C ARG A 15 -1.59 7.14 3.95
N LEU A 16 -2.32 7.73 3.00
CA LEU A 16 -3.29 7.03 2.15
C LEU A 16 -2.71 6.92 0.75
N ALA A 17 -2.70 5.72 0.16
CA ALA A 17 -2.25 5.48 -1.19
C ALA A 17 -3.38 4.87 -2.03
N LEU A 18 -3.61 5.41 -3.24
CA LEU A 18 -4.53 4.84 -4.23
C LEU A 18 -3.69 4.15 -5.31
N VAL A 19 -4.01 2.90 -5.60
CA VAL A 19 -3.36 2.13 -6.67
C VAL A 19 -4.41 1.72 -7.71
N THR A 20 -4.27 2.21 -8.93
CA THR A 20 -5.08 1.81 -10.08
C THR A 20 -4.47 0.59 -10.77
N GLY A 21 -5.30 -0.35 -11.23
CA GLY A 21 -4.83 -1.66 -11.72
C GLY A 21 -4.31 -2.55 -10.58
N GLY A 22 -4.78 -2.32 -9.35
CA GLY A 22 -4.29 -2.99 -8.15
C GLY A 22 -4.79 -4.43 -7.98
N GLY A 23 -5.68 -4.91 -8.84
CA GLY A 23 -6.27 -6.25 -8.74
C GLY A 23 -5.33 -7.38 -9.16
N SER A 24 -4.21 -7.09 -9.83
CA SER A 24 -3.29 -8.13 -10.32
C SER A 24 -1.86 -7.64 -10.56
N GLY A 25 -0.96 -8.60 -10.84
CA GLY A 25 0.41 -8.34 -11.30
C GLY A 25 1.17 -7.32 -10.44
N ILE A 26 1.78 -6.35 -11.12
CA ILE A 26 2.58 -5.30 -10.46
C ILE A 26 1.72 -4.44 -9.53
N GLY A 27 0.47 -4.12 -9.91
CA GLY A 27 -0.39 -3.29 -9.09
C GLY A 27 -0.71 -3.94 -7.74
N CYS A 28 -0.95 -5.25 -7.72
CA CYS A 28 -1.15 -6.02 -6.50
C CYS A 28 0.11 -5.96 -5.60
N GLU A 29 1.29 -6.19 -6.17
CA GLU A 29 2.53 -6.19 -5.38
C GLU A 29 2.89 -4.80 -4.85
N VAL A 30 2.57 -3.75 -5.62
CA VAL A 30 2.67 -2.37 -5.14
C VAL A 30 1.73 -2.13 -3.95
N CYS A 31 0.50 -2.63 -3.98
CA CYS A 31 -0.41 -2.54 -2.83
C CYS A 31 0.19 -3.19 -1.58
N LEU A 32 0.75 -4.39 -1.72
CA LEU A 32 1.39 -5.14 -0.63
C LEU A 32 2.57 -4.39 -0.04
N ILE A 33 3.49 -3.89 -0.86
CA ILE A 33 4.68 -3.15 -0.41
C ILE A 33 4.27 -1.83 0.28
N LEU A 34 3.26 -1.12 -0.24
CA LEU A 34 2.76 0.10 0.37
C LEU A 34 2.14 -0.17 1.75
N ALA A 35 1.33 -1.23 1.87
CA ALA A 35 0.74 -1.66 3.14
C ALA A 35 1.82 -2.08 4.15
N GLN A 36 2.82 -2.86 3.73
CA GLN A 36 3.97 -3.26 4.57
C GLN A 36 4.77 -2.06 5.09
N ARG A 37 4.77 -0.94 4.36
CA ARG A 37 5.39 0.32 4.79
C ARG A 37 4.50 1.17 5.69
N GLY A 38 3.31 0.69 6.05
CA GLY A 38 2.36 1.35 6.95
C GLY A 38 1.37 2.29 6.28
N ALA A 39 1.27 2.29 4.94
CA ALA A 39 0.24 3.04 4.24
C ALA A 39 -1.13 2.36 4.41
N ARG A 40 -2.19 3.16 4.52
CA ARG A 40 -3.55 2.69 4.19
C ARG A 40 -3.67 2.69 2.68
N VAL A 41 -4.13 1.59 2.10
CA VAL A 41 -4.15 1.43 0.64
C VAL A 41 -5.59 1.27 0.14
N LEU A 42 -5.96 2.07 -0.85
CA LEU A 42 -7.14 1.85 -1.69
C LEU A 42 -6.71 1.11 -2.97
N VAL A 43 -7.29 -0.07 -3.17
CA VAL A 43 -7.12 -0.85 -4.39
C VAL A 43 -8.23 -0.47 -5.36
N ALA A 44 -7.86 0.06 -6.52
CA ALA A 44 -8.77 0.34 -7.61
C ALA A 44 -8.40 -0.53 -8.82
N ASP A 45 -9.40 -1.21 -9.37
CA ASP A 45 -9.28 -2.01 -10.58
C ASP A 45 -10.62 -1.99 -11.33
N ILE A 46 -10.59 -2.30 -12.63
CA ILE A 46 -11.81 -2.46 -13.42
C ILE A 46 -12.55 -3.74 -13.03
N ASP A 47 -11.81 -4.76 -12.58
CA ASP A 47 -12.38 -5.96 -11.97
C ASP A 47 -12.50 -5.77 -10.45
N LEU A 48 -13.73 -5.56 -10.00
CA LEU A 48 -14.02 -5.34 -8.58
C LEU A 48 -13.64 -6.54 -7.71
N GLU A 49 -13.81 -7.77 -8.20
CA GLU A 49 -13.51 -8.96 -7.40
C GLU A 49 -12.00 -9.14 -7.27
N ALA A 50 -11.24 -8.90 -8.34
CA ALA A 50 -9.78 -8.86 -8.27
C ALA A 50 -9.28 -7.81 -7.26
N ALA A 51 -9.86 -6.60 -7.28
CA ALA A 51 -9.52 -5.55 -6.31
C ALA A 51 -9.82 -5.96 -4.85
N LYS A 52 -10.96 -6.62 -4.60
CA LYS A 52 -11.34 -7.13 -3.27
C LYS A 52 -10.38 -8.21 -2.78
N VAL A 53 -9.96 -9.13 -3.65
CA VAL A 53 -9.00 -10.19 -3.31
C VAL A 53 -7.65 -9.59 -2.89
N THR A 54 -7.13 -8.62 -3.66
CA THR A 54 -5.92 -7.89 -3.26
C THR A 54 -6.13 -7.18 -1.93
N ALA A 55 -7.23 -6.42 -1.78
CA ALA A 55 -7.50 -5.64 -0.57
C ALA A 55 -7.59 -6.52 0.69
N ALA A 56 -8.20 -7.71 0.59
CA ALA A 56 -8.27 -8.68 1.69
C ALA A 56 -6.90 -9.21 2.11
N SER A 57 -5.90 -9.14 1.22
CA SER A 57 -4.51 -9.54 1.49
C SER A 57 -3.67 -8.45 2.16
N LEU A 58 -4.18 -7.20 2.23
CA LEU A 58 -3.50 -6.09 2.87
C LEU A 58 -3.79 -6.14 4.38
N GLY A 59 -2.75 -6.36 5.19
CA GLY A 59 -2.85 -6.30 6.65
C GLY A 59 -3.41 -4.97 7.17
N ARG A 60 -3.91 -4.96 8.41
CA ARG A 60 -4.53 -3.76 9.03
C ARG A 60 -3.50 -2.71 9.44
#